data_AF-A0A4Y9SV69-F1
#
_entry.id   AF-A0A4Y9SV69-F1
#
_cell.length_a   1.000
_cell.length_b   1.000
_cell.length_c   1.000
_cell.angle_alpha   90.00
_cell.angle_beta   90.00
_cell.angle_gamma   90.00
#
_symmetry.space_group_name_H-M   'P 1'
#
loop_
_entity.id
_entity.type
_entity.pdbx_description
1 polymer ?
#
loop_
_entity_poly.entity_id
_entity_poly.type
_entity_poly.pdbx_seq_one_letter_code
_entity_poly.pdbx_strand_id
1 'polypeptide(L)' 'MTQPGSLSTPVSHYDWSASMLGAPAGWPFPLRLAADLVLGAPVPALLVWGSDRVVILNAAYETLAASRSARAPGG' A
#
# COMPACT_ATOMS: atom_id res chain seq x y z
N MET A 1 16.56 -11.85 -18.14
CA MET A 1 16.45 -11.33 -16.76
C MET A 1 14.98 -11.41 -16.37
N THR A 2 14.58 -12.51 -15.74
CA THR A 2 13.23 -12.68 -15.19
C THR A 2 13.16 -11.84 -13.92
N GLN A 3 12.38 -10.76 -13.94
CA GLN A 3 12.04 -10.02 -12.74
C GLN A 3 11.39 -11.03 -11.77
N PRO A 4 11.95 -11.26 -10.57
CA PRO A 4 11.32 -12.16 -9.61
C PRO A 4 9.89 -11.65 -9.39
N GLY A 5 8.91 -12.54 -9.59
CA GLY A 5 7.50 -12.20 -9.48
C GLY A 5 7.28 -11.42 -8.20
N SER A 6 6.69 -10.23 -8.31
CA SER A 6 6.35 -9.39 -7.16
C SER A 6 5.57 -10.26 -6.18
N LEU A 7 6.25 -10.71 -5.13
CA LEU A 7 5.63 -11.45 -4.05
C LEU A 7 4.64 -10.48 -3.43
N SER A 8 3.33 -10.76 -3.57
CA SER A 8 2.29 -9.99 -2.91
C SER A 8 2.68 -9.84 -1.45
N THR A 9 2.98 -8.61 -1.02
CA THR A 9 3.44 -8.39 0.34
C THR A 9 2.20 -8.52 1.23
N PRO A 10 2.09 -9.59 2.04
CA PRO A 10 0.86 -9.85 2.77
C PRO A 10 0.64 -8.72 3.77
N VAL A 11 -0.63 -8.38 4.03
CA VAL A 11 -0.99 -7.36 5.03
C VAL A 11 -0.29 -7.59 6.37
N SER A 12 -0.02 -8.86 6.74
CA SER A 12 0.69 -9.25 7.96
C SER A 12 2.13 -8.75 8.09
N HIS A 13 2.75 -8.29 7.01
CA HIS A 13 4.15 -7.87 6.97
C HIS A 13 4.35 -6.41 7.40
N TYR A 14 3.27 -5.63 7.44
CA TYR A 14 3.28 -4.25 7.91
C TYR A 14 2.81 -4.17 9.36
N ASP A 15 3.44 -3.31 10.16
CA ASP A 15 2.95 -3.03 11.52
C ASP A 15 1.79 -2.02 11.47
N TRP A 16 0.58 -2.56 11.48
CA TRP A 16 -0.65 -1.77 11.50
C TRP A 16 -1.04 -1.26 12.87
N SER A 17 -0.32 -1.66 13.93
CA SER A 17 -0.63 -1.25 15.31
C SER A 17 -0.48 0.25 15.49
N ALA A 18 0.39 0.89 14.71
CA ALA A 18 0.56 2.33 14.66
C ALA A 18 -0.45 3.05 13.74
N SER A 19 -1.25 2.30 12.96
CA SER A 19 -2.26 2.87 12.07
C SER A 19 -3.62 2.99 12.77
N MET A 20 -4.46 3.93 12.32
CA MET A 20 -5.83 4.08 12.82
C MET A 20 -6.72 2.85 12.54
N LEU A 21 -6.28 1.90 11.70
CA LEU A 21 -7.00 0.64 11.45
C LEU A 21 -6.72 -0.42 12.52
N GLY A 22 -5.66 -0.25 13.33
CA GLY A 22 -5.23 -1.24 14.32
C GLY A 22 -4.81 -2.58 13.69
N ALA A 23 -4.69 -3.61 14.53
CA ALA A 23 -4.15 -4.91 14.09
C ALA A 23 -5.06 -5.60 13.03
N PRO A 24 -4.48 -6.23 11.98
CA PRO A 24 -5.24 -6.86 10.89
C PRO A 24 -6.15 -8.01 11.33
N ALA A 25 -5.91 -8.58 12.52
CA ALA A 25 -6.73 -9.62 13.10
C ALA A 25 -8.16 -9.15 13.41
N GLY A 26 -8.36 -7.85 13.67
CA GLY A 26 -9.67 -7.26 13.94
C GLY A 26 -10.38 -6.70 12.70
N TRP A 27 -9.77 -6.76 11.53
CA TRP A 27 -10.31 -6.12 10.33
C TRP A 27 -11.51 -6.90 9.77
N PRO A 28 -12.54 -6.19 9.24
CA PRO A 28 -13.58 -6.85 8.48
C PRO A 28 -12.99 -7.47 7.20
N PHE A 29 -13.51 -8.63 6.79
CA PHE A 29 -13.00 -9.36 5.63
C PHE A 29 -12.86 -8.51 4.35
N PRO A 30 -13.81 -7.63 3.98
CA PRO A 30 -13.67 -6.78 2.80
C PRO A 30 -12.48 -5.83 2.85
N LEU A 31 -12.15 -5.28 4.03
CA LEU A 31 -10.97 -4.42 4.20
C LEU A 31 -9.70 -5.23 3.97
N ARG A 32 -9.61 -6.42 4.57
CA ARG A 32 -8.42 -7.27 4.45
C ARG A 32 -8.17 -7.67 2.99
N LEU A 33 -9.23 -8.09 2.29
CA LEU A 33 -9.15 -8.42 0.86
C LEU A 33 -8.71 -7.21 0.02
N ALA A 34 -9.31 -6.04 0.23
CA ALA A 34 -8.96 -4.83 -0.51
C ALA A 34 -7.51 -4.40 -0.25
N ALA A 35 -7.05 -4.48 1.00
CA ALA A 35 -5.67 -4.18 1.38
C ALA A 35 -4.68 -5.15 0.72
N ASP A 36 -4.95 -6.46 0.75
CA ASP A 36 -4.10 -7.46 0.09
C ASP A 36 -4.02 -7.23 -1.43
N LEU A 37 -5.13 -6.83 -2.08
CA LEU A 37 -5.14 -6.48 -3.50
C LEU A 37 -4.28 -5.25 -3.80
N VAL A 38 -4.39 -4.18 -3.01
CA VAL A 38 -3.62 -2.94 -3.21
C VAL A 38 -2.14 -3.16 -2.94
N LEU A 39 -1.79 -3.86 -1.85
CA LEU A 39 -0.41 -4.15 -1.48
C LEU A 39 0.26 -5.13 -2.44
N GLY A 40 -0.49 -6.07 -3.01
CA GLY A 40 0.00 -7.01 -4.01
C GLY A 40 0.07 -6.46 -5.45
N ALA A 41 -0.51 -5.28 -5.71
CA ALA A 41 -0.53 -4.72 -7.06
C ALA A 41 0.90 -4.33 -7.53
N PRO A 42 1.30 -4.71 -8.75
CA PRO A 42 2.62 -4.33 -9.31
C PRO A 42 2.69 -2.87 -9.76
N VAL A 43 1.59 -2.14 -9.67
CA VAL A 43 1.45 -0.74 -10.07
C VAL A 43 1.16 0.14 -8.85
N PRO A 44 1.51 1.44 -8.88
CA PRO A 44 1.18 2.38 -7.82
C PRO A 44 -0.32 2.38 -7.52
N ALA A 45 -0.68 2.00 -6.30
CA ALA A 45 -2.07 1.88 -5.87
C ALA A 45 -2.24 2.41 -4.45
N LEU A 46 -3.45 2.92 -4.17
CA LEU A 46 -3.86 3.35 -2.84
C LEU A 46 -5.29 2.91 -2.55
N LEU A 47 -5.56 2.59 -1.29
CA LEU A 47 -6.89 2.34 -0.77
C LEU A 47 -7.23 3.40 0.28
N VAL A 48 -8.41 4.00 0.17
CA VAL A 48 -8.97 4.85 1.22
C VAL A 48 -10.10 4.08 1.89
N TRP A 49 -10.04 3.94 3.21
CA TRP A 49 -11.00 3.15 3.97
C TRP A 49 -11.61 3.90 5.15
N GLY A 50 -12.92 3.68 5.33
CA GLY A 50 -13.69 4.17 6.47
C GLY A 50 -13.93 5.67 6.48
N SER A 51 -14.69 6.13 7.48
CA SER A 51 -15.01 7.54 7.70
C SER A 51 -13.78 8.36 8.09
N ASP A 52 -12.83 7.74 8.78
CA ASP A 52 -11.54 8.31 9.18
C ASP A 52 -10.56 8.48 8.00
N ARG A 53 -10.96 8.07 6.78
CA ARG A 53 -10.18 8.22 5.54
C ARG A 53 -8.76 7.65 5.68
N VAL A 54 -8.63 6.46 6.26
CA VAL A 54 -7.32 5.83 6.39
C VAL A 54 -6.81 5.45 5.02
N VAL A 55 -5.62 5.93 4.67
CA VAL A 55 -4.99 5.67 3.38
C VAL A 55 -3.95 4.57 3.52
N ILE A 56 -4.11 3.51 2.73
CA ILE A 56 -3.12 2.45 2.56
C ILE A 56 -2.43 2.68 1.22
N LEU A 57 -1.11 2.81 1.24
CA LEU A 57 -0.27 3.00 0.05
C LEU A 57 0.57 1.73 -0.16
N ASN A 58 0.79 1.34 -1.41
CA ASN A 58 1.71 0.25 -1.72
C ASN A 58 3.13 0.75 -1.99
N ALA A 59 4.12 -0.15 -1.89
CA ALA A 59 5.53 0.18 -2.09
C ALA A 59 5.83 0.74 -3.50
N ALA A 60 5.06 0.32 -4.51
CA ALA A 60 5.14 0.88 -5.85
C ALA A 60 4.79 2.38 -5.88
N TYR A 61 3.84 2.81 -5.04
CA TYR A 61 3.50 4.22 -4.86
C TYR A 61 4.63 5.03 -4.22
N GLU A 62 5.33 4.47 -3.22
CA GLU A 62 6.51 5.14 -2.63
C GLU A 62 7.62 5.33 -3.67
N THR A 63 7.85 4.33 -4.52
CA THR A 63 8.82 4.42 -5.62
C THR A 63 8.41 5.49 -6.64
N LEU A 64 7.12 5.58 -6.97
CA LEU A 64 6.58 6.63 -7.83
C LEU A 64 6.75 8.02 -7.19
N ALA A 65 6.38 8.18 -5.92
CA ALA A 65 6.50 9.45 -5.19
C ALA A 65 7.97 9.90 -5.04
N ALA A 66 8.88 8.96 -4.79
CA ALA A 66 10.32 9.20 -4.77
C ALA A 66 10.83 9.65 -6.14
N SER A 67 10.37 9.02 -7.24
CA SER A 67 10.74 9.43 -8.60
C SER A 67 10.22 10.82 -8.97
N ARG A 68 9.10 11.27 -8.39
CA ARG A 68 8.56 12.62 -8.59
C ARG A 68 9.28 13.69 -7.76
N SER A 69 10.04 13.29 -6.73
CA SER A 69 10.88 14.17 -5.91
C SER A 69 12.24 14.48 -6.56
N ALA A 70 12.63 13.70 -7.58
CA ALA A 70 13.74 14.01 -8.45
C ALA A 70 13.32 15.07 -9.47
N ARG A 71 13.34 16.34 -9.03
CA ARG A 71 13.42 17.57 -9.84
C ARG A 71 12.67 17.49 -11.17
N ALA A 72 11.44 18.01 -11.20
CA ALA A 72 10.85 18.42 -12.47
C ALA A 72 11.86 19.32 -13.21
N PRO A 73 12.30 18.97 -14.43
CA PRO A 73 13.15 19.86 -15.21
C PRO A 73 12.28 21.03 -15.69
N GLY A 74 12.31 22.15 -14.96
CA GLY A 74 11.61 23.39 -15.33
C GLY A 74 10.94 24.11 -14.16
N GLY A 75 11.66 24.33 -13.05
CA GLY A 75 11.29 25.29 -12.00
C GLY A 75 12.13 26.55 -12.12
#